data_AF-A0A3M1KUI2-F1
#
_entry.id   AF-A0A3M1KUI2-F1
#
_cell.length_a   1.000
_cell.length_b   1.000
_cell.length_c   1.000
_cell.angle_alpha   90.00
_cell.angle_beta   90.00
_cell.angle_gamma   90.00
#
_symmetry.space_group_name_H-M   'P 1'
#
loop_
_entity.id
_entity.type
_entity.pdbx_description
1 polymer ?
#
loop_
_entity_poly.entity_id
_entity_poly.type
_entity_poly.pdbx_seq_one_letter_code
_entity_poly.pdbx_strand_id
1 'polypeptide(L)' 'VGLTGEVRPVSQARARVKEAVRLGFGRFVVPEACLEQAREAGAERVEGVSSVAEAWEYLR' A
#
# COMPACT_ATOMS: atom_id res chain seq x y z
N VAL A 1 7.90 -5.62 -6.83
CA VAL A 1 8.07 -4.79 -8.04
C VAL A 1 8.64 -5.68 -9.13
N GLY A 2 8.15 -5.58 -10.37
CA GLY A 2 8.78 -6.26 -11.50
C GLY A 2 9.78 -5.40 -12.24
N LEU A 3 10.46 -6.02 -13.19
CA LEU A 3 11.54 -5.38 -13.95
C LEU A 3 11.00 -4.24 -14.84
N THR A 4 9.73 -4.32 -15.24
CA THR A 4 9.05 -3.27 -15.99
C THR A 4 8.48 -2.16 -15.10
N GLY A 5 8.70 -2.23 -13.79
CA GLY A 5 8.24 -1.22 -12.84
C GLY A 5 6.80 -1.42 -12.35
N GLU A 6 6.17 -2.56 -12.62
CA GLU A 6 4.84 -2.86 -12.12
C GLU A 6 4.86 -3.25 -10.62
N VAL A 7 3.84 -2.79 -9.90
CA VAL A 7 3.65 -3.06 -8.47
C VAL A 7 2.65 -4.20 -8.33
N ARG A 8 3.18 -5.38 -8.00
CA ARG A 8 2.38 -6.61 -7.86
C ARG A 8 1.74 -6.73 -6.48
N PRO A 9 0.59 -7.41 -6.35
CA PRO A 9 -0.04 -7.69 -5.07
C PRO A 9 0.89 -8.45 -4.13
N VAL A 10 0.68 -8.25 -2.83
CA VAL A 10 1.42 -8.93 -1.76
C VAL A 10 0.47 -9.76 -0.91
N SER A 11 0.98 -10.87 -0.36
CA SER A 11 0.22 -11.70 0.56
C SER A 11 0.06 -11.01 1.92
N GLN A 12 -1.10 -11.26 2.56
CA GLN A 12 -1.43 -10.79 3.90
C GLN A 12 -1.34 -9.25 4.04
N ALA A 13 -1.76 -8.51 3.03
CA ALA A 13 -1.73 -7.04 3.03
C ALA A 13 -2.47 -6.45 4.23
N ARG A 14 -3.68 -6.94 4.53
CA ARG A 14 -4.48 -6.53 5.70
C ARG A 14 -3.70 -6.64 7.02
N ALA A 15 -3.02 -7.77 7.26
CA ALA A 15 -2.29 -7.99 8.50
C ALA A 15 -1.08 -7.04 8.64
N ARG A 16 -0.35 -6.83 7.54
CA ARG A 16 0.79 -5.89 7.50
C ARG A 16 0.36 -4.46 7.78
N VAL A 17 -0.73 -4.01 7.16
CA VAL A 17 -1.28 -2.67 7.37
C VAL A 17 -1.79 -2.50 8.80
N LYS A 18 -2.51 -3.49 9.33
CA LYS A 18 -3.05 -3.45 10.70
C LYS A 18 -1.93 -3.28 11.74
N GLU A 19 -0.82 -3.97 11.55
CA GLU A 19 0.35 -3.83 12.42
C GLU A 19 1.00 -2.44 12.31
N ALA A 20 1.14 -1.92 11.08
CA ALA A 20 1.67 -0.58 10.88
C ALA A 20 0.74 0.51 11.48
N VAL A 21 -0.59 0.37 11.38
CA VAL A 21 -1.53 1.25 12.10
C VAL A 21 -1.29 1.20 13.61
N ARG A 22 -1.10 0.00 14.19
CA ARG A 22 -0.80 -0.18 15.62
C ARG A 22 0.51 0.49 16.04
N LEU A 23 1.48 0.56 15.15
CA LEU A 23 2.77 1.24 15.36
C LEU A 23 2.70 2.76 15.14
N GLY A 24 1.53 3.30 14.76
CA GLY A 24 1.32 4.74 14.58
C GLY A 24 1.69 5.26 13.18
N PHE A 25 1.82 4.40 12.18
CA PHE A 25 1.97 4.85 10.79
C PHE A 25 0.64 5.44 10.29
N GLY A 26 0.68 6.70 9.84
CA GLY A 26 -0.52 7.43 9.39
C GLY A 26 -0.71 7.51 7.86
N ARG A 27 0.23 7.00 7.07
CA ARG A 27 0.17 7.03 5.61
C ARG A 27 0.70 5.74 4.99
N PHE A 28 -0.02 5.27 3.98
CA PHE A 28 0.21 3.98 3.33
C PHE A 28 0.21 4.14 1.82
N VAL A 29 1.22 3.55 1.17
CA VAL A 29 1.23 3.32 -0.28
C VAL A 29 1.29 1.82 -0.45
N VAL A 30 0.26 1.24 -1.07
CA VAL A 30 0.10 -0.21 -1.21
C VAL A 30 -0.13 -0.58 -2.67
N PRO A 31 0.10 -1.84 -3.09
CA PRO A 31 -0.34 -2.28 -4.41
C PRO A 31 -1.84 -2.00 -4.59
N GLU A 32 -2.27 -1.60 -5.78
CA GLU A 32 -3.67 -1.28 -6.09
C GLU A 32 -4.63 -2.40 -5.68
N ALA A 33 -4.28 -3.65 -5.99
CA ALA A 33 -5.04 -4.84 -5.61
C ALA A 33 -5.15 -5.09 -4.09
N CYS A 34 -4.36 -4.39 -3.27
CA CYS A 34 -4.38 -4.47 -1.81
C CYS A 34 -5.10 -3.28 -1.14
N LEU A 35 -5.63 -2.33 -1.92
CA LEU A 35 -6.21 -1.09 -1.41
C LEU A 35 -7.40 -1.35 -0.45
N GLU A 36 -8.32 -2.23 -0.83
CA GLU A 36 -9.48 -2.56 0.01
C GLU A 36 -9.04 -3.19 1.34
N GLN A 37 -8.14 -4.18 1.29
CA GLN A 37 -7.57 -4.82 2.47
C GLN A 37 -6.87 -3.84 3.42
N ALA A 38 -6.23 -2.81 2.87
CA ALA A 38 -5.58 -1.77 3.67
C ALA A 38 -6.60 -0.84 4.34
N ARG A 39 -7.69 -0.48 3.65
CA ARG A 39 -8.81 0.29 4.23
C ARG A 39 -9.48 -0.49 5.35
N GLU A 40 -9.77 -1.78 5.14
CA GLU A 40 -10.31 -2.67 6.18
C GLU A 40 -9.40 -2.86 7.39
N ALA A 41 -8.09 -2.61 7.22
CA ALA A 41 -7.10 -2.68 8.30
C ALA A 41 -6.98 -1.39 9.11
N GLY A 42 -7.74 -0.34 8.75
CA GLY A 42 -7.75 0.95 9.45
C GLY A 42 -6.74 1.97 8.93
N ALA A 43 -6.23 1.81 7.71
CA ALA A 43 -5.37 2.81 7.10
C ALA A 43 -6.17 4.10 6.78
N GLU A 44 -5.83 5.21 7.44
CA GLU A 44 -6.53 6.49 7.28
C GLU A 44 -6.19 7.18 5.95
N ARG A 45 -4.91 7.20 5.56
CA ARG A 45 -4.44 7.74 4.28
C ARG A 45 -3.76 6.65 3.49
N VAL A 46 -4.48 6.05 2.54
CA VAL A 46 -3.98 4.94 1.74
C VAL A 46 -4.18 5.17 0.26
N GLU A 47 -3.08 5.05 -0.48
CA GLU A 47 -3.03 5.14 -1.95
C GLU A 47 -2.67 3.77 -2.52
N GLY A 48 -3.44 3.31 -3.50
CA GLY A 48 -3.20 2.08 -4.22
C GLY A 48 -2.47 2.38 -5.52
N VAL A 49 -1.34 1.72 -5.79
CA VAL A 49 -0.52 1.98 -6.96
C VAL A 49 -0.26 0.73 -7.79
N SER A 50 -0.21 0.91 -9.10
CA SER A 50 0.02 -0.13 -10.11
C SER A 50 1.46 -0.11 -10.66
N SER A 51 2.17 1.01 -10.50
CA SER A 51 3.54 1.20 -10.99
C SER A 51 4.43 1.96 -10.01
N VAL A 52 5.75 1.81 -10.17
CA VAL A 52 6.75 2.58 -9.38
C VAL A 52 6.67 4.08 -9.69
N ALA A 53 6.36 4.45 -10.94
CA ALA A 53 6.21 5.84 -11.34
C ALA A 53 5.06 6.52 -10.57
N GLU A 54 3.92 5.85 -10.48
CA GLU A 54 2.76 6.31 -9.70
C GLU A 54 3.09 6.39 -8.20
N ALA A 55 3.77 5.38 -7.65
CA ALA A 55 4.24 5.41 -6.26
C ALA A 55 5.13 6.62 -5.96
N TRP A 56 5.92 7.06 -6.94
CA TRP A 56 6.83 8.20 -6.80
C TRP A 56 6.10 9.53 -6.65
N GLU A 57 4.94 9.71 -7.29
CA GLU A 57 4.12 10.93 -7.15
C GLU A 57 3.64 11.13 -5.72
N TYR A 58 3.39 10.02 -5.01
CA TYR A 58 2.98 10.04 -3.63
C TYR A 58 4.16 10.19 -2.66
N LEU A 59 5.35 9.65 -2.96
CA LEU A 59 6.47 9.65 -2.01
C LEU A 59 7.33 10.93 -2.03
N ARG A 60 7.08 11.83 -2.99
CA ARG A 60 7.74 13.13 -3.11
C ARG A 60 7.40 14.10 -1.98
#